data_AF-A0A0F0LS92-F1
#
_entry.id   AF-A0A0F0LS92-F1
#
_cell.length_a   1.000
_cell.length_b   1.000
_cell.length_c   1.000
_cell.angle_alpha   90.00
_cell.angle_beta   90.00
_cell.angle_gamma   90.00
#
_symmetry.space_group_name_H-M   'P 1'
#
loop_
_entity.id
_entity.type
_entity.pdbx_description
1 polymer ?
#
loop_
_entity_poly.entity_id
_entity_poly.type
_entity_poly.pdbx_seq_one_letter_code
_entity_poly.pdbx_strand_id
1 'polypeptide(L)'
;MTRIWVVRHGQSMLNAVERIQGWSDAPLTPTGREQSTTRGLDFAAAGIRFDAAFSGDGMRHRETAAGLLAAAGSTLTAQPDPRWRELSFGALEGMHVRRFSRLMEEHAEAERPFIATLDALAAEDPLAETPATVAVRALDALHDAADAGSEVLVVTSGITIMSLLHTLGGALDARSGPANLSVSTIRRHEDAWIVDRAADPDPIAV
;
A
#
# COMPACT_ATOMS: atom_id res chain seq x y z
N MET A 1 -14.24 13.87 12.01
CA MET A 1 -12.79 13.74 11.79
C MET A 1 -12.51 12.27 11.66
N THR A 2 -11.92 11.85 10.54
CA THR A 2 -11.69 10.43 10.25
C THR A 2 -10.20 10.19 10.10
N ARG A 3 -9.69 9.11 10.70
CA ARG A 3 -8.32 8.65 10.58
C ARG A 3 -8.29 7.34 9.82
N ILE A 4 -7.44 7.30 8.80
CA ILE A 4 -7.29 6.17 7.90
C ILE A 4 -5.87 5.65 8.03
N TRP A 5 -5.77 4.37 8.37
CA TRP A 5 -4.53 3.64 8.55
C TRP A 5 -4.26 2.83 7.30
N VAL A 6 -3.42 3.36 6.43
CA VAL A 6 -3.04 2.72 5.16
C VAL A 6 -1.79 1.88 5.40
N VAL A 7 -1.94 0.56 5.29
CA VAL A 7 -0.91 -0.42 5.63
C VAL A 7 -0.45 -1.15 4.37
N ARG A 8 0.87 -1.23 4.14
CA ARG A 8 1.40 -2.11 3.09
C ARG A 8 1.20 -3.57 3.51
N HIS A 9 0.74 -4.42 2.59
CA HIS A 9 0.63 -5.85 2.85
C HIS A 9 1.95 -6.49 3.35
N GLY A 10 1.82 -7.65 4.00
CA GLY A 10 2.93 -8.49 4.43
C GLY A 10 3.74 -9.07 3.31
N GLN A 11 4.91 -9.63 3.65
CA GLN A 11 5.75 -10.28 2.67
C GLN A 11 4.98 -11.38 1.92
N SER A 12 4.85 -11.21 0.61
CA SER A 12 4.25 -12.21 -0.28
C SER A 12 5.30 -13.20 -0.79
N MET A 13 4.85 -14.33 -1.35
CA MET A 13 5.74 -15.26 -2.04
C MET A 13 6.57 -14.59 -3.15
N LEU A 14 5.98 -13.67 -3.92
CA LEU A 14 6.72 -12.93 -4.97
C LEU A 14 7.72 -11.93 -4.39
N ASN A 15 7.42 -11.29 -3.25
CA ASN A 15 8.41 -10.46 -2.56
C ASN A 15 9.60 -11.29 -2.08
N ALA A 16 9.35 -12.48 -1.53
CA ALA A 16 10.40 -13.36 -0.99
C ALA A 16 11.38 -13.87 -2.06
N VAL A 17 10.93 -14.00 -3.31
CA VAL A 17 11.77 -14.38 -4.46
C VAL A 17 12.16 -13.19 -5.34
N GLU A 18 12.07 -11.97 -4.80
CA GLU A 18 12.46 -10.72 -5.46
C GLU A 18 11.84 -10.55 -6.85
N ARG A 19 10.51 -10.71 -6.96
CA ARG A 19 9.75 -10.48 -8.20
C ARG A 19 8.79 -9.30 -8.07
N ILE A 20 8.69 -8.53 -9.15
CA ILE A 20 7.72 -7.46 -9.32
C ILE A 20 6.32 -8.04 -9.20
N GLN A 21 5.50 -7.37 -8.40
CA GLN A 21 4.14 -7.81 -8.11
C GLN A 21 3.22 -6.60 -8.10
N GLY A 22 2.52 -6.38 -9.20
CA GLY A 22 1.40 -5.45 -9.27
C GLY A 22 0.09 -6.19 -9.11
N TRP A 23 -0.51 -6.53 -10.24
CA TRP A 23 -1.75 -7.29 -10.35
C TRP A 23 -1.52 -8.80 -10.27
N SER A 24 -0.29 -9.28 -10.49
CA SER A 24 0.06 -10.67 -10.20
C SER A 24 -0.25 -10.99 -8.74
N ASP A 25 -0.98 -12.08 -8.51
CA ASP A 25 -1.37 -12.44 -7.16
C ASP A 25 -0.50 -13.56 -6.59
N ALA A 26 -0.25 -13.47 -5.29
CA ALA A 26 0.51 -14.45 -4.55
C ALA A 26 0.14 -14.36 -3.05
N PRO A 27 0.06 -15.48 -2.34
CA PRO A 27 -0.23 -15.49 -0.91
C PRO A 27 0.93 -14.90 -0.09
N LEU A 28 0.67 -14.62 1.19
CA LEU A 28 1.71 -14.30 2.16
C LEU A 28 2.60 -15.50 2.42
N THR A 29 3.88 -15.22 2.68
CA THR A 29 4.78 -16.20 3.29
C THR A 29 4.40 -16.43 4.76
N PRO A 30 4.93 -17.49 5.42
CA PRO A 30 4.82 -17.61 6.87
C PRO A 30 5.28 -16.33 7.61
N THR A 31 6.41 -15.74 7.17
CA THR A 31 6.89 -14.45 7.67
C THR A 31 5.88 -13.33 7.46
N GLY A 32 5.24 -13.23 6.28
CA GLY A 32 4.20 -12.23 6.02
C GLY A 32 2.98 -12.36 6.94
N ARG A 33 2.61 -13.59 7.30
CA ARG A 33 1.53 -13.85 8.26
C ARG A 33 1.93 -13.43 9.67
N GLU A 34 3.14 -13.77 10.12
CA GLU A 34 3.69 -13.35 11.41
C GLU A 34 3.80 -11.82 11.52
N GLN A 35 4.25 -11.15 10.45
CA GLN A 35 4.28 -9.69 10.36
C GLN A 35 2.88 -9.08 10.54
N SER A 36 1.87 -9.67 9.87
CA SER A 36 0.47 -9.21 9.97
C SER A 36 -0.07 -9.38 11.38
N THR A 37 0.20 -10.52 12.03
CA THR A 37 -0.18 -10.74 13.43
C THR A 37 0.51 -9.74 14.37
N THR A 38 1.82 -9.55 14.23
CA THR A 38 2.60 -8.65 15.08
C THR A 38 2.08 -7.22 14.97
N ARG A 39 1.85 -6.73 13.75
CA ARG A 39 1.31 -5.39 13.55
C ARG A 39 -0.13 -5.24 14.08
N GLY A 40 -0.95 -6.28 14.00
CA GLY A 40 -2.28 -6.28 14.61
C GLY A 40 -2.22 -6.16 16.14
N LEU A 41 -1.25 -6.81 16.78
CA LEU A 41 -0.99 -6.65 18.22
C LEU A 41 -0.53 -5.23 18.57
N ASP A 42 0.30 -4.60 17.73
CA ASP A 42 0.69 -3.19 17.92
C ASP A 42 -0.52 -2.27 17.91
N PHE A 43 -1.46 -2.46 16.97
CA PHE A 43 -2.72 -1.71 16.94
C PHE A 43 -3.53 -1.88 18.23
N ALA A 44 -3.67 -3.11 18.72
CA ALA A 44 -4.37 -3.38 19.98
C ALA A 44 -3.66 -2.76 21.19
N ALA A 45 -2.33 -2.85 21.26
CA ALA A 45 -1.52 -2.28 22.34
C ALA A 45 -1.62 -0.76 22.38
N ALA A 46 -1.72 -0.11 21.22
CA ALA A 46 -1.96 1.33 21.09
C ALA A 46 -3.44 1.73 21.32
N GLY A 47 -4.32 0.80 21.66
CA GLY A 47 -5.74 1.07 21.93
C GLY A 47 -6.56 1.41 20.68
N ILE A 48 -6.05 1.12 19.48
CA ILE A 48 -6.71 1.44 18.21
C ILE A 48 -7.81 0.41 17.94
N ARG A 49 -9.01 0.90 17.66
CA ARG A 49 -10.20 0.10 17.31
C ARG A 49 -10.74 0.61 15.99
N PHE A 50 -10.83 -0.26 15.00
CA PHE A 50 -11.33 0.10 13.68
C PHE A 50 -12.86 -0.03 13.62
N ASP A 51 -13.50 0.92 12.97
CA ASP A 51 -14.95 0.93 12.67
C ASP A 51 -15.23 0.27 11.31
N ALA A 52 -14.29 0.42 10.38
CA ALA A 52 -14.36 -0.15 9.04
C ALA A 52 -12.98 -0.61 8.58
N ALA A 53 -12.98 -1.54 7.62
CA ALA A 53 -11.75 -2.05 7.03
C ALA A 53 -11.93 -2.31 5.54
N PHE A 54 -10.92 -1.95 4.75
CA PHE A 54 -10.84 -2.20 3.32
C PHE A 54 -9.50 -2.82 2.96
N SER A 55 -9.45 -3.45 1.79
CA SER A 55 -8.21 -4.00 1.26
C SER A 55 -8.24 -3.99 -0.26
N GLY A 56 -7.07 -4.01 -0.90
CA GLY A 56 -6.97 -4.53 -2.26
C GLY A 56 -7.56 -5.95 -2.33
N ASP A 57 -8.00 -6.37 -3.51
CA ASP A 57 -8.63 -7.67 -3.71
C ASP A 57 -7.64 -8.82 -3.96
N GLY A 58 -6.33 -8.54 -3.98
CA GLY A 58 -5.28 -9.55 -4.03
C GLY A 58 -5.27 -10.42 -2.76
N MET A 59 -4.83 -11.68 -2.89
CA MET A 59 -4.67 -12.61 -1.78
C MET A 59 -3.78 -12.02 -0.68
N ARG A 60 -2.64 -11.42 -1.03
CA ARG A 60 -1.74 -10.78 -0.05
C ARG A 60 -2.41 -9.66 0.76
N HIS A 61 -3.27 -8.87 0.12
CA HIS A 61 -3.98 -7.77 0.79
C HIS A 61 -5.03 -8.31 1.75
N ARG A 62 -5.84 -9.27 1.29
CA ARG A 62 -6.89 -9.91 2.10
C ARG A 62 -6.32 -10.70 3.26
N GLU A 63 -5.26 -11.48 3.04
CA GLU A 63 -4.59 -12.23 4.10
C GLU A 63 -3.95 -11.32 5.15
N THR A 64 -3.33 -10.20 4.73
CA THR A 64 -2.80 -9.22 5.69
C THR A 64 -3.91 -8.55 6.48
N ALA A 65 -4.99 -8.11 5.83
CA ALA A 65 -6.11 -7.49 6.52
C ALA A 65 -6.74 -8.42 7.55
N ALA A 66 -6.93 -9.70 7.21
CA ALA A 66 -7.44 -10.70 8.14
C ALA A 66 -6.51 -10.90 9.34
N GLY A 67 -5.19 -11.01 9.12
CA GLY A 67 -4.21 -11.16 10.20
C GLY A 67 -4.16 -9.95 11.14
N LEU A 68 -4.18 -8.75 10.56
CA LEU A 68 -4.21 -7.48 11.31
C LEU A 68 -5.45 -7.39 12.21
N LEU A 69 -6.64 -7.59 11.63
CA LEU A 69 -7.92 -7.47 12.34
C LEU A 69 -8.07 -8.52 13.44
N ALA A 70 -7.72 -9.77 13.15
CA ALA A 70 -7.80 -10.86 14.12
C ALA A 70 -6.88 -10.60 15.33
N ALA A 71 -5.62 -10.21 15.09
CA ALA A 71 -4.67 -9.91 16.17
C ALA A 71 -5.01 -8.61 16.92
N ALA A 72 -5.65 -7.65 16.26
CA ALA A 72 -6.21 -6.46 16.91
C ALA A 72 -7.45 -6.75 17.76
N GLY A 73 -7.98 -7.99 17.73
CA GLY A 73 -9.20 -8.38 18.45
C GLY A 73 -10.49 -7.86 17.81
N SER A 74 -10.46 -7.52 16.52
CA SER A 74 -11.62 -7.05 15.76
C SER A 74 -12.40 -8.22 15.14
N THR A 75 -13.72 -8.08 15.04
CA THR A 75 -14.61 -9.00 14.32
C THR A 75 -14.92 -8.55 12.89
N LEU A 76 -14.35 -7.41 12.47
CA LEU A 76 -14.55 -6.88 11.12
C LEU A 76 -13.96 -7.82 10.07
N THR A 77 -14.59 -7.83 8.90
CA THR A 77 -14.02 -8.38 7.66
C THR A 77 -13.70 -7.21 6.75
N ALA A 78 -12.46 -7.10 6.28
CA ALA A 78 -12.09 -6.06 5.33
C ALA A 78 -12.82 -6.25 4.00
N GLN A 79 -13.43 -5.18 3.48
CA GLN A 79 -14.10 -5.18 2.19
C GLN A 79 -13.06 -5.08 1.05
N PRO A 80 -13.00 -6.05 0.14
CA PRO A 80 -12.11 -5.97 -1.03
C PRO A 80 -12.56 -4.88 -1.99
N ASP A 81 -11.64 -4.04 -2.43
CA ASP A 81 -11.88 -2.99 -3.43
C ASP A 81 -10.71 -2.93 -4.42
N PRO A 82 -10.93 -3.20 -5.72
CA PRO A 82 -9.90 -3.15 -6.76
C PRO A 82 -9.20 -1.79 -6.89
N ARG A 83 -9.82 -0.69 -6.46
CA ARG A 83 -9.19 0.64 -6.45
C ARG A 83 -7.98 0.71 -5.52
N TRP A 84 -7.86 -0.20 -4.54
CA TRP A 84 -6.69 -0.36 -3.68
C TRP A 84 -5.61 -1.31 -4.23
N ARG A 85 -5.74 -1.83 -5.46
CA ARG A 85 -4.67 -2.64 -6.08
C ARG A 85 -3.36 -1.87 -6.21
N GLU A 86 -2.27 -2.61 -6.34
CA GLU A 86 -0.99 -2.04 -6.76
C GLU A 86 -1.06 -1.56 -8.22
N LEU A 87 -0.09 -0.75 -8.66
CA LEU A 87 0.19 -0.46 -10.07
C LEU A 87 0.19 -1.77 -10.89
N SER A 88 -0.56 -1.83 -11.99
CA SER A 88 -0.36 -2.86 -13.01
C SER A 88 0.97 -2.64 -13.71
N PHE A 89 1.86 -3.63 -13.68
CA PHE A 89 3.14 -3.56 -14.38
C PHE A 89 3.09 -4.11 -15.81
N GLY A 90 1.90 -4.52 -16.31
CA GLY A 90 1.73 -5.11 -17.63
C GLY A 90 2.67 -6.31 -17.84
N ALA A 91 3.43 -6.31 -18.93
CA ALA A 91 4.39 -7.33 -19.30
C ALA A 91 5.57 -7.48 -18.32
N LEU A 92 5.78 -6.51 -17.42
CA LEU A 92 6.85 -6.55 -16.41
C LEU A 92 6.43 -7.30 -15.13
N GLU A 93 5.16 -7.70 -15.01
CA GLU A 93 4.65 -8.54 -13.94
C GLU A 93 5.50 -9.81 -13.76
N GLY A 94 5.89 -10.11 -12.51
CA GLY A 94 6.73 -11.27 -12.20
C GLY A 94 8.21 -11.15 -12.62
N MET A 95 8.63 -10.04 -13.23
CA MET A 95 10.05 -9.80 -13.53
C MET A 95 10.88 -9.79 -12.25
N HIS A 96 12.10 -10.32 -12.29
CA HIS A 96 13.01 -10.24 -11.14
C HIS A 96 13.38 -8.77 -10.87
N VAL A 97 13.34 -8.33 -9.61
CA VAL A 97 13.58 -6.95 -9.17
C VAL A 97 14.91 -6.42 -9.70
N ARG A 98 16.01 -7.18 -9.59
CA ARG A 98 17.30 -6.81 -10.22
C ARG A 98 17.22 -6.46 -11.71
N ARG A 99 16.42 -7.18 -12.51
CA ARG A 99 16.24 -6.86 -13.93
C ARG A 99 15.39 -5.61 -14.11
N PHE A 100 14.33 -5.50 -13.30
CA PHE A 100 13.48 -4.31 -13.28
C PHE A 100 14.28 -3.06 -12.90
N SER A 101 15.14 -3.12 -11.87
CA SER A 101 16.02 -2.01 -11.48
C SER A 101 16.95 -1.57 -12.60
N ARG A 102 17.55 -2.52 -13.35
CA ARG A 102 18.36 -2.19 -14.53
C ARG A 102 17.54 -1.53 -15.62
N LEU A 103 16.33 -2.02 -15.88
CA LEU A 103 15.42 -1.40 -16.85
C LEU A 103 15.08 0.04 -16.41
N MET A 104 14.79 0.25 -15.14
CA MET A 104 14.55 1.58 -14.57
C MET A 104 15.78 2.49 -14.71
N GLU A 105 17.00 1.98 -14.49
CA GLU A 105 18.25 2.73 -14.68
C GLU A 105 18.50 3.07 -16.16
N GLU A 106 18.21 2.16 -17.09
CA GLU A 106 18.33 2.39 -18.53
C GLU A 106 17.35 3.47 -19.04
N HIS A 107 16.18 3.58 -18.41
CA HIS A 107 15.16 4.59 -18.72
C HIS A 107 15.28 5.84 -17.84
N ALA A 108 16.21 5.84 -16.88
CA ALA A 108 16.46 7.00 -16.04
C ALA A 108 17.30 8.01 -16.85
N GLU A 109 16.64 9.04 -17.34
CA GLU A 109 17.33 10.28 -17.72
C GLU A 109 17.87 10.96 -16.45
N ALA A 110 18.96 11.73 -16.58
CA ALA A 110 19.55 12.43 -15.46
C ALA A 110 18.48 13.24 -14.70
N GLU A 111 18.40 13.01 -13.38
CA GLU A 111 17.43 13.64 -12.46
C GLU A 111 15.95 13.24 -12.64
N ARG A 112 15.61 12.26 -13.50
CA ARG A 112 14.22 11.78 -13.63
C ARG A 112 13.79 11.05 -12.34
N PRO A 113 12.77 11.53 -11.61
CA PRO A 113 12.28 10.87 -10.41
C PRO A 113 11.72 9.48 -10.72
N PHE A 114 11.82 8.53 -9.77
CA PHE A 114 11.32 7.15 -9.89
C PHE A 114 9.92 7.04 -10.53
N ILE A 115 9.00 7.93 -10.13
CA ILE A 115 7.62 7.98 -10.65
C ILE A 115 7.58 8.31 -12.15
N ALA A 116 8.39 9.25 -12.63
CA ALA A 116 8.43 9.63 -14.05
C ALA A 116 9.08 8.54 -14.93
N THR A 117 9.95 7.71 -14.36
CA THR A 117 10.47 6.53 -15.06
C THR A 117 9.40 5.44 -15.20
N LEU A 118 8.54 5.26 -14.18
CA LEU A 118 7.38 4.35 -14.29
C LEU A 118 6.40 4.79 -15.38
N ASP A 119 6.14 6.10 -15.51
CA ASP A 119 5.29 6.63 -16.60
C ASP A 119 5.83 6.28 -17.98
N ALA A 120 7.15 6.40 -18.18
CA ALA A 120 7.79 6.09 -19.45
C ALA A 120 7.65 4.59 -19.81
N LEU A 121 7.89 3.70 -18.85
CA LEU A 121 7.71 2.26 -19.06
C LEU A 121 6.24 1.90 -19.31
N ALA A 122 5.31 2.53 -18.61
CA ALA A 122 3.88 2.29 -18.81
C ALA A 122 3.40 2.72 -20.19
N ALA A 123 4.01 3.75 -20.80
CA ALA A 123 3.66 4.20 -22.15
C ALA A 123 3.96 3.16 -23.25
N GLU A 124 4.82 2.17 -22.97
CA GLU A 124 5.19 1.10 -23.91
C GLU A 124 4.24 -0.11 -23.86
N ASP A 125 3.35 -0.18 -22.87
CA ASP A 125 2.45 -1.32 -22.67
C ASP A 125 1.02 -0.88 -22.29
N PRO A 126 0.00 -1.14 -23.12
CA PRO A 126 -1.38 -0.77 -22.83
C PRO A 126 -1.99 -1.48 -21.61
N LEU A 127 -1.35 -2.51 -21.07
CA LEU A 127 -1.78 -3.21 -19.86
C LEU A 127 -1.14 -2.63 -18.59
N ALA A 128 -0.13 -1.76 -18.71
CA ALA A 128 0.50 -1.11 -17.57
C ALA A 128 -0.30 0.13 -17.12
N GLU A 129 -0.31 0.39 -15.82
CA GLU A 129 -0.86 1.62 -15.25
C GLU A 129 0.26 2.65 -15.06
N THR A 130 -0.10 3.93 -15.11
CA THR A 130 0.75 5.02 -14.62
C THR A 130 0.50 5.26 -13.12
N PRO A 131 1.49 5.75 -12.36
CA PRO A 131 1.28 6.20 -10.98
C PRO A 131 0.14 7.24 -10.84
N ALA A 132 -0.07 8.09 -11.85
CA ALA A 132 -1.19 9.03 -11.87
C ALA A 132 -2.55 8.31 -11.89
N THR A 133 -2.70 7.27 -12.72
CA THR A 133 -3.91 6.42 -12.74
C THR A 133 -4.15 5.75 -11.39
N VAL A 134 -3.08 5.24 -10.77
CA VAL A 134 -3.15 4.65 -9.42
C VAL A 134 -3.58 5.68 -8.38
N ALA A 135 -3.02 6.89 -8.41
CA ALA A 135 -3.38 7.97 -7.50
C ALA A 135 -4.87 8.35 -7.60
N VAL A 136 -5.41 8.49 -8.82
CA VAL A 136 -6.82 8.82 -9.04
C VAL A 136 -7.75 7.80 -8.38
N ARG A 137 -7.55 6.51 -8.67
CA ARG A 137 -8.41 5.46 -8.09
C ARG A 137 -8.21 5.29 -6.58
N ALA A 138 -6.99 5.48 -6.07
CA ALA A 138 -6.71 5.42 -4.64
C ALA A 138 -7.33 6.60 -3.87
N LEU A 139 -7.37 7.81 -4.44
CA LEU A 139 -8.03 8.97 -3.84
C LEU A 139 -9.54 8.81 -3.80
N ASP A 140 -10.14 8.31 -4.88
CA ASP A 140 -11.57 7.99 -4.93
C ASP A 140 -11.94 6.97 -3.84
N ALA A 141 -11.17 5.89 -3.70
CA ALA A 141 -11.36 4.92 -2.63
C ALA A 141 -11.07 5.49 -1.23
N LEU A 142 -10.17 6.46 -1.11
CA LEU A 142 -9.88 7.14 0.17
C LEU A 142 -11.07 7.96 0.65
N HIS A 143 -11.80 8.62 -0.25
CA HIS A 143 -13.03 9.35 0.09
C HIS A 143 -14.09 8.38 0.65
N ASP A 144 -14.35 7.26 -0.03
CA ASP A 144 -15.30 6.24 0.44
C ASP A 144 -14.86 5.64 1.79
N ALA A 145 -13.56 5.36 1.95
CA ALA A 145 -13.03 4.86 3.21
C ALA A 145 -13.24 5.89 4.34
N ALA A 146 -13.11 7.19 4.07
CA ALA A 146 -13.31 8.22 5.08
C ALA A 146 -14.76 8.41 5.53
N ASP A 147 -15.72 8.02 4.68
CA ASP A 147 -17.15 8.05 5.00
C ASP A 147 -17.61 6.80 5.76
N ALA A 148 -16.77 5.77 5.83
CA ALA A 148 -17.12 4.49 6.45
C ALA A 148 -16.98 4.45 7.99
N GLY A 149 -16.26 5.39 8.60
CA GLY A 149 -16.02 5.38 10.05
C GLY A 149 -15.12 6.49 10.57
N SER A 150 -14.76 6.44 11.85
CA SER A 150 -13.83 7.38 12.48
C SER A 150 -12.39 6.84 12.46
N GLU A 151 -12.22 5.54 12.63
CA GLU A 151 -10.94 4.83 12.57
C GLU A 151 -11.04 3.71 11.52
N VAL A 152 -10.34 3.85 10.39
CA VAL A 152 -10.52 2.99 9.22
C VAL A 152 -9.20 2.33 8.83
N LEU A 153 -9.19 1.01 8.67
CA LEU A 153 -8.04 0.26 8.17
C LEU A 153 -8.12 0.12 6.64
N VAL A 154 -7.02 0.36 5.95
CA VAL A 154 -6.87 0.08 4.51
C VAL A 154 -5.59 -0.73 4.29
N VAL A 155 -5.68 -1.89 3.64
CA VAL A 155 -4.49 -2.67 3.25
C VAL A 155 -4.26 -2.59 1.75
N THR A 156 -3.08 -2.12 1.34
CA THR A 156 -2.71 -1.92 -0.08
C THR A 156 -1.21 -2.23 -0.31
N SER A 157 -0.60 -1.69 -1.37
CA SER A 157 0.77 -1.95 -1.80
C SER A 157 1.64 -0.68 -1.88
N GLY A 158 2.90 -0.85 -2.23
CA GLY A 158 3.94 0.17 -2.06
C GLY A 158 3.76 1.36 -3.00
N ILE A 159 3.62 1.14 -4.31
CA ILE A 159 3.46 2.24 -5.27
C ILE A 159 2.11 2.93 -5.08
N THR A 160 1.05 2.21 -4.72
CA THR A 160 -0.22 2.83 -4.32
C THR A 160 -0.06 3.77 -3.13
N ILE A 161 0.65 3.36 -2.07
CA ILE A 161 0.97 4.23 -0.92
C ILE A 161 1.79 5.43 -1.38
N MET A 162 2.83 5.23 -2.19
CA MET A 162 3.68 6.31 -2.66
C MET A 162 2.89 7.33 -3.50
N SER A 163 2.05 6.85 -4.42
CA SER A 163 1.25 7.69 -5.32
C SER A 163 0.19 8.48 -4.56
N LEU A 164 -0.45 7.82 -3.58
CA LEU A 164 -1.43 8.46 -2.70
C LEU A 164 -0.75 9.56 -1.86
N LEU A 165 0.31 9.23 -1.15
CA LEU A 165 1.01 10.18 -0.27
C LEU A 165 1.62 11.34 -1.04
N HIS A 166 2.18 11.09 -2.22
CA HIS A 166 2.67 12.15 -3.11
C HIS A 166 1.56 13.14 -3.45
N THR A 167 0.37 12.64 -3.82
CA THR A 167 -0.77 13.50 -4.18
C THR A 167 -1.30 14.30 -3.00
N LEU A 168 -1.19 13.75 -1.79
CA LEU A 168 -1.60 14.42 -0.55
C LEU A 168 -0.52 15.34 0.05
N GLY A 169 0.63 15.52 -0.64
CA GLY A 169 1.74 16.35 -0.15
C GLY A 169 2.52 15.74 1.03
N GLY A 170 2.41 14.42 1.25
CA GLY A 170 3.16 13.70 2.27
C GLY A 170 4.65 13.58 1.92
N ALA A 171 5.51 13.79 2.92
CA ALA A 171 6.94 13.59 2.77
C ALA A 171 7.28 12.09 2.87
N LEU A 172 7.80 11.52 1.79
CA LEU A 172 8.32 10.16 1.76
C LEU A 172 9.85 10.20 1.86
N ASP A 173 10.43 9.30 2.66
CA ASP A 173 11.85 9.03 2.55
C ASP A 173 12.11 8.25 1.25
N ALA A 174 12.63 8.95 0.24
CA ALA A 174 12.83 8.42 -1.11
C ALA A 174 13.94 7.36 -1.20
N ARG A 175 14.69 7.08 -0.13
CA ARG A 175 15.85 6.15 -0.17
C ARG A 175 15.44 4.68 -0.28
N SER A 176 14.23 4.32 0.15
CA SER A 176 13.68 2.96 0.02
C SER A 176 12.16 3.00 0.00
N GLY A 177 11.53 2.23 -0.89
CA GLY A 177 10.06 2.13 -0.93
C GLY A 177 9.45 1.62 0.39
N PRO A 178 8.14 1.82 0.63
CA PRO A 178 7.48 1.45 1.89
C PRO A 178 7.75 0.00 2.27
N ALA A 179 8.24 -0.29 3.48
CA ALA A 179 8.48 -1.66 3.94
C ALA A 179 7.16 -2.46 4.10
N ASN A 180 7.19 -3.80 4.03
CA ASN A 180 6.00 -4.60 4.34
C ASN A 180 5.51 -4.27 5.77
N LEU A 181 4.20 -4.11 5.97
CA LEU A 181 3.58 -3.65 7.24
C LEU A 181 4.00 -2.25 7.71
N SER A 182 4.60 -1.44 6.83
CA SER A 182 4.68 0.00 7.07
C SER A 182 3.28 0.61 7.09
N VAL A 183 3.12 1.62 7.93
CA VAL A 183 1.84 2.27 8.22
C VAL A 183 1.93 3.73 7.79
N SER A 184 0.91 4.19 7.09
CA SER A 184 0.64 5.60 6.87
C SER A 184 -0.65 5.98 7.58
N THR A 185 -0.68 7.17 8.17
CA THR A 185 -1.87 7.69 8.84
C THR A 185 -2.30 8.97 8.14
N ILE A 186 -3.50 8.93 7.58
CA ILE A 186 -4.10 10.05 6.84
C ILE A 186 -5.35 10.46 7.59
N ARG A 187 -5.50 11.76 7.86
CA ARG A 187 -6.69 12.32 8.51
C ARG A 187 -7.48 13.18 7.55
N ARG A 188 -8.80 12.98 7.56
CA ARG A 188 -9.76 13.92 6.95
C ARG A 188 -10.21 14.93 7.99
N HIS A 189 -9.96 16.21 7.73
CA HIS A 189 -10.46 17.34 8.50
C HIS A 189 -11.18 18.29 7.55
N GLU A 190 -12.51 18.35 7.65
CA GLU A 190 -13.37 19.02 6.66
C GLU A 190 -13.09 18.48 5.24
N ASP A 191 -12.80 19.37 4.28
CA ASP A 191 -12.47 19.02 2.89
C ASP A 191 -10.96 18.80 2.65
N ALA A 192 -10.16 18.79 3.71
CA ALA A 192 -8.71 18.65 3.63
C ALA A 192 -8.19 17.29 4.14
N TRP A 193 -7.12 16.83 3.49
CA TRP A 193 -6.35 15.66 3.90
C TRP A 193 -5.05 16.08 4.58
N ILE A 194 -4.72 15.43 5.69
CA ILE A 194 -3.49 15.65 6.43
C ILE A 194 -2.77 14.30 6.58
N VAL A 195 -1.52 14.23 6.13
CA VAL A 195 -0.66 13.05 6.33
C VAL A 195 0.10 13.23 7.64
N ASP A 196 -0.23 12.44 8.67
CA ASP A 196 0.49 12.48 9.95
C ASP A 196 1.72 11.56 9.95
N ARG A 197 1.62 10.45 9.23
CA ARG A 197 2.63 9.39 9.17
C ARG A 197 2.70 8.88 7.74
N ALA A 198 3.92 8.72 7.21
CA ALA A 198 4.16 8.30 5.83
C ALA A 198 5.06 7.06 5.78
N ALA A 199 4.48 5.90 5.45
CA ALA A 199 5.19 4.64 5.24
C ALA A 199 6.16 4.24 6.38
N ASP A 200 5.75 4.48 7.62
CA ASP A 200 6.56 4.26 8.81
C ASP A 200 6.56 2.77 9.21
N PRO A 201 7.73 2.10 9.28
CA PRO A 201 7.84 0.70 9.69
C PRO A 201 7.83 0.51 11.20
N ASP A 202 7.98 1.56 12.00
CA ASP A 202 8.15 1.43 13.43
C ASP A 202 6.84 1.02 14.14
N PRO A 203 6.91 0.49 15.38
CA PRO A 203 5.73 0.27 16.21
C PRO A 203 4.91 1.55 16.38
N ILE A 204 3.59 1.39 16.50
CA ILE A 204 2.71 2.53 16.77
C ILE A 204 2.94 2.96 18.21
N ALA A 205 3.64 4.08 18.39
CA ALA A 205 3.83 4.68 19.71
C ALA A 205 2.48 5.11 20.31
N VAL A 206 2.34 4.87 21.61
CA VAL A 206 1.20 5.29 22.46
C VAL A 206 1.49 6.65 23.08
#